data_AF-A0A2E7PPW4-F1
#
_entry.id   AF-A0A2E7PPW4-F1
#
_cell.length_a   1.000
_cell.length_b   1.000
_cell.length_c   1.000
_cell.angle_alpha   90.00
_cell.angle_beta   90.00
_cell.angle_gamma   90.00
#
_symmetry.space_group_name_H-M   'P 1'
#
loop_
_entity.id
_entity.type
_entity.pdbx_description
1 polymer ?
#
loop_
_entity_poly.entity_id
_entity_poly.type
_entity_poly.pdbx_seq_one_letter_code
_entity_poly.pdbx_strand_id
1 'polypeptide(L)'
;MRRYFILTVLALTLGQAPGLLASEPFISEVVAANDNSLRDDFGDSPDWIEIHNPSDAPLNLGGWGLSDDLSDPHKWVFPSVSIPPHEYLLVHASGNNIAEANKPLHASFRLSRAGEFLGLAKPEGSFVDKYEPNFPAGDDDWAYGVPMMGDLDEIIPAHSTFRYLIPGSSHSKLDWENPDFKVTSSWKNSRSGFGFDKAGSTFGDLIKTKISTSKRCIWLRKTFRVNDLNSISALVLRIRYDDGFIASINGTKVAESNAPDRPRYNAYASSRNTNTQYVDFDLSEHINLLKTGNSNVLTIQAYDSRADRSKFFIMPTLLSGKSTEFDKKQRSFLSFATPGRPNASAIPPRPGIPTFSKGSSSFKSSVQIALEPGKEGDIIRYTTDQSIPTQSSKKYTGKIRINKTTMLTARCFDEEGNAGMPVSHTYLQLATNARTFSSNLPVVVIENFRGGGIPPDPYKKAHMSIYEPGEDGRTRLTNDPTLDTRVGIKIRGSSSLNRAKKAFTVEARDAFGEDKDISPLGLPEESDWILYAPYNFDRALIRNALVYELSNQIGRYAVRTRFCEVFVNTNGGSLSYGDYVGVYVFMEKITRGRDRVNVTRIGPEDNAHPEVTGGYMFKIDRPDPGD
;
A
#
# COMPACT_ATOMS: atom_id res chain seq x y z
N MET A 1 43.78 -55.96 -62.09
CA MET A 1 44.12 -54.71 -61.37
C MET A 1 42.93 -54.33 -60.49
N ARG A 2 43.07 -54.46 -59.16
CA ARG A 2 42.05 -54.09 -58.17
C ARG A 2 41.82 -52.58 -58.20
N ARG A 3 40.57 -52.14 -58.28
CA ARG A 3 40.17 -50.75 -58.00
C ARG A 3 39.10 -50.78 -56.90
N TYR A 4 39.46 -50.21 -55.76
CA TYR A 4 38.61 -50.00 -54.60
C TYR A 4 37.60 -48.88 -54.90
N PHE A 5 36.31 -49.13 -54.69
CA PHE A 5 35.30 -48.08 -54.59
C PHE A 5 35.08 -47.77 -53.11
N ILE A 6 35.40 -46.55 -52.71
CA ILE A 6 35.13 -46.00 -51.39
C ILE A 6 33.68 -45.54 -51.35
N LEU A 7 32.92 -46.08 -50.39
CA LEU A 7 31.57 -45.66 -50.06
C LEU A 7 31.66 -44.37 -49.23
N THR A 8 31.20 -43.23 -49.75
CA THR A 8 31.07 -41.99 -48.97
C THR A 8 29.67 -41.95 -48.34
N VAL A 9 29.59 -42.15 -47.03
CA VAL A 9 28.37 -41.95 -46.23
C VAL A 9 28.23 -40.45 -45.98
N LEU A 10 27.18 -39.84 -46.54
CA LEU A 10 26.78 -38.46 -46.25
C LEU A 10 25.95 -38.46 -44.96
N ALA A 11 26.56 -38.10 -43.84
CA ALA A 11 25.84 -37.89 -42.58
C ALA A 11 25.11 -36.54 -42.65
N LEU A 12 23.78 -36.58 -42.76
CA LEU A 12 22.91 -35.41 -42.55
C LEU A 12 22.90 -35.11 -41.04
N THR A 13 23.69 -34.14 -40.60
CA THR A 13 23.52 -33.53 -39.27
C THR A 13 22.33 -32.59 -39.35
N LEU A 14 21.18 -33.01 -38.80
CA LEU A 14 20.09 -32.11 -38.41
C LEU A 14 20.64 -31.15 -37.34
N GLY A 15 21.10 -29.98 -37.77
CA GLY A 15 21.33 -28.87 -36.85
C GLY A 15 19.99 -28.43 -36.31
N GLN A 16 19.69 -28.78 -35.06
CA GLN A 16 18.73 -28.02 -34.27
C GLN A 16 19.27 -26.59 -34.20
N ALA A 17 18.60 -25.65 -34.87
CA ALA A 17 18.72 -24.26 -34.50
C ALA A 17 18.39 -24.19 -33.00
N PRO A 18 19.22 -23.56 -32.14
CA PRO A 18 18.79 -23.27 -30.79
C PRO A 18 17.51 -22.44 -30.92
N GLY A 19 16.37 -23.01 -30.55
CA GLY A 19 15.17 -22.22 -30.36
C GLY A 19 15.54 -21.15 -29.36
N LEU A 20 15.45 -19.87 -29.74
CA LEU A 20 15.45 -18.79 -28.77
C LEU A 20 14.39 -19.19 -27.74
N LEU A 21 14.80 -19.45 -26.49
CA LEU A 21 13.87 -19.57 -25.39
C LEU A 21 13.14 -18.23 -25.33
N ALA A 22 11.90 -18.19 -25.79
CA ALA A 22 11.03 -17.05 -25.56
C ALA A 22 11.00 -16.85 -24.04
N SER A 23 11.45 -15.69 -23.60
CA SER A 23 11.46 -15.32 -22.20
C SER A 23 10.01 -15.22 -21.72
N GLU A 24 9.61 -16.16 -20.86
CA GLU A 24 8.24 -16.21 -20.33
C GLU A 24 7.92 -14.94 -19.53
N PRO A 25 6.65 -14.47 -19.56
CA PRO A 25 6.22 -13.32 -18.78
C PRO A 25 6.43 -13.57 -17.29
N PHE A 26 6.54 -12.50 -16.53
CA PHE A 26 6.71 -12.56 -15.10
C PHE A 26 6.09 -11.33 -14.45
N ILE A 27 5.79 -11.44 -13.16
CA ILE A 27 5.35 -10.32 -12.34
C ILE A 27 6.58 -9.43 -12.11
N SER A 28 6.63 -8.27 -12.74
CA SER A 28 7.77 -7.36 -12.64
C SER A 28 7.73 -6.60 -11.33
N GLU A 29 6.58 -6.07 -10.94
CA GLU A 29 6.45 -5.13 -9.82
C GLU A 29 5.12 -5.32 -9.08
N VAL A 30 5.14 -5.07 -7.77
CA VAL A 30 3.96 -5.12 -6.90
C VAL A 30 4.02 -3.96 -5.90
N VAL A 31 2.87 -3.30 -5.70
CA VAL A 31 2.62 -2.35 -4.60
C VAL A 31 1.35 -2.78 -3.87
N ALA A 32 1.50 -3.21 -2.63
CA ALA A 32 0.42 -3.79 -1.80
C ALA A 32 -0.20 -2.83 -0.77
N ALA A 33 0.17 -1.54 -0.85
CA ALA A 33 -0.37 -0.46 -0.02
C ALA A 33 -0.18 0.86 -0.77
N ASN A 34 -0.98 1.09 -1.79
CA ASN A 34 -0.82 2.24 -2.67
C ASN A 34 -1.57 3.48 -2.11
N ASP A 35 -0.88 4.60 -1.96
CA ASP A 35 -1.50 5.89 -1.61
C ASP A 35 -1.45 6.84 -2.81
N ASN A 36 -0.31 6.91 -3.50
CA ASN A 36 -0.10 7.88 -4.58
C ASN A 36 0.64 7.34 -5.82
N SER A 37 1.19 6.13 -5.80
CA SER A 37 2.01 5.61 -6.91
C SER A 37 1.22 5.38 -8.20
N LEU A 38 -0.05 4.97 -8.09
CA LEU A 38 -0.95 4.76 -9.22
C LEU A 38 -2.38 5.11 -8.81
N ARG A 39 -3.14 5.82 -9.64
CA ARG A 39 -4.59 5.97 -9.43
C ARG A 39 -5.32 5.12 -10.44
N ASP A 40 -6.43 4.53 -10.01
CA ASP A 40 -7.33 3.86 -10.94
C ASP A 40 -8.28 4.85 -11.62
N ASP A 41 -9.11 4.33 -12.51
CA ASP A 41 -10.14 5.06 -13.25
C ASP A 41 -11.26 5.63 -12.38
N PHE A 42 -11.38 5.19 -11.11
CA PHE A 42 -12.31 5.74 -10.12
C PHE A 42 -11.70 6.86 -9.27
N GLY A 43 -10.41 7.16 -9.48
CA GLY A 43 -9.64 8.12 -8.70
C GLY A 43 -9.17 7.58 -7.34
N ASP A 44 -9.41 6.31 -7.04
CA ASP A 44 -8.88 5.61 -5.87
C ASP A 44 -7.41 5.22 -6.13
N SER A 45 -6.70 4.81 -5.07
CA SER A 45 -5.32 4.32 -5.14
C SER A 45 -5.28 2.85 -4.74
N PRO A 46 -5.83 1.91 -5.54
CA PRO A 46 -5.80 0.49 -5.18
C PRO A 46 -4.38 -0.06 -5.27
N ASP A 47 -4.13 -1.17 -4.58
CA ASP A 47 -2.94 -1.98 -4.77
C ASP A 47 -2.81 -2.37 -6.25
N TRP A 48 -1.61 -2.64 -6.73
CA TRP A 48 -1.41 -2.98 -8.13
C TRP A 48 -0.25 -3.95 -8.36
N ILE A 49 -0.38 -4.65 -9.47
CA ILE A 49 0.50 -5.71 -9.94
C ILE A 49 0.87 -5.37 -11.38
N GLU A 50 2.13 -5.55 -11.74
CA GLU A 50 2.61 -5.38 -13.10
C GLU A 50 3.19 -6.68 -13.66
N ILE A 51 2.89 -6.95 -14.93
CA ILE A 51 3.42 -8.08 -15.67
C ILE A 51 4.25 -7.56 -16.83
N HIS A 52 5.48 -8.03 -16.95
CA HIS A 52 6.37 -7.71 -18.05
C HIS A 52 6.42 -8.87 -19.06
N ASN A 53 6.34 -8.53 -20.35
CA ASN A 53 6.66 -9.45 -21.46
C ASN A 53 8.10 -9.20 -21.95
N PRO A 54 9.10 -9.97 -21.48
CA PRO A 54 10.51 -9.76 -21.87
C PRO A 54 10.87 -10.29 -23.26
N SER A 55 9.91 -10.76 -24.06
CA SER A 55 10.18 -11.41 -25.35
C SER A 55 10.07 -10.44 -26.53
N ASP A 56 10.64 -10.81 -27.68
CA ASP A 56 10.56 -10.04 -28.93
C ASP A 56 9.21 -10.20 -29.66
N ALA A 57 8.27 -10.95 -29.09
CA ALA A 57 6.96 -11.22 -29.68
C ALA A 57 5.82 -10.75 -28.77
N PRO A 58 4.68 -10.30 -29.32
CA PRO A 58 3.51 -10.00 -28.50
C PRO A 58 3.00 -11.27 -27.81
N LEU A 59 2.59 -11.12 -26.56
CA LEU A 59 2.08 -12.20 -25.72
C LEU A 59 0.60 -11.97 -25.38
N ASN A 60 -0.27 -12.92 -25.70
CA ASN A 60 -1.68 -12.90 -25.30
C ASN A 60 -1.86 -13.69 -23.99
N LEU A 61 -2.47 -13.04 -22.98
CA LEU A 61 -2.75 -13.62 -21.66
C LEU A 61 -4.16 -14.23 -21.53
N GLY A 62 -4.95 -14.33 -22.60
CA GLY A 62 -6.28 -14.91 -22.56
C GLY A 62 -6.30 -16.29 -21.91
N GLY A 63 -7.06 -16.43 -20.81
CA GLY A 63 -7.18 -17.67 -20.05
C GLY A 63 -6.04 -17.94 -19.04
N TRP A 64 -5.06 -17.05 -18.92
CA TRP A 64 -4.06 -17.10 -17.84
C TRP A 64 -4.71 -16.71 -16.51
N GLY A 65 -4.14 -17.20 -15.41
CA GLY A 65 -4.60 -16.90 -14.05
C GLY A 65 -3.68 -15.92 -13.31
N LEU A 66 -4.26 -15.05 -12.49
CA LEU A 66 -3.56 -14.27 -11.46
C LEU A 66 -4.18 -14.62 -10.11
N SER A 67 -3.36 -14.94 -9.12
CA SER A 67 -3.87 -15.39 -7.83
C SER A 67 -2.95 -15.08 -6.66
N ASP A 68 -3.55 -14.62 -5.57
CA ASP A 68 -3.03 -14.52 -4.21
C ASP A 68 -3.26 -15.79 -3.37
N ASP A 69 -3.86 -16.83 -3.97
CA ASP A 69 -4.09 -18.15 -3.35
C ASP A 69 -3.35 -19.26 -4.12
N LEU A 70 -2.37 -19.88 -3.46
CA LEU A 70 -1.58 -20.99 -4.02
C LEU A 70 -2.45 -22.19 -4.45
N SER A 71 -3.60 -22.39 -3.80
CA SER A 71 -4.52 -23.49 -4.06
C SER A 71 -5.53 -23.22 -5.18
N ASP A 72 -5.68 -21.96 -5.59
CA ASP A 72 -6.56 -21.53 -6.69
C ASP A 72 -5.77 -20.72 -7.73
N PRO A 73 -5.04 -21.36 -8.66
CA PRO A 73 -4.24 -20.66 -9.67
C PRO A 73 -5.04 -19.74 -10.61
N HIS A 74 -6.37 -19.89 -10.65
CA HIS A 74 -7.28 -19.16 -11.54
C HIS A 74 -8.30 -18.30 -10.76
N LYS A 75 -7.97 -17.88 -9.53
CA LYS A 75 -8.83 -17.02 -8.69
C LYS A 75 -9.34 -15.80 -9.45
N TRP A 76 -8.47 -15.20 -10.28
CA TRP A 76 -8.82 -14.25 -11.32
C TRP A 76 -8.22 -14.67 -12.67
N VAL A 77 -8.99 -14.54 -13.76
CA VAL A 77 -8.58 -14.97 -15.11
C VAL A 77 -8.49 -13.77 -16.03
N PHE A 78 -7.37 -13.64 -16.74
CA PHE A 78 -7.16 -12.57 -17.71
C PHE A 78 -8.15 -12.68 -18.89
N PRO A 79 -8.71 -11.55 -19.36
CA PRO A 79 -9.33 -11.50 -20.68
C PRO A 79 -8.26 -11.70 -21.76
N SER A 80 -8.68 -11.79 -23.03
CA SER A 80 -7.75 -11.82 -24.17
C SER A 80 -7.07 -10.45 -24.36
N VAL A 81 -6.09 -10.14 -23.52
CA VAL A 81 -5.24 -8.97 -23.56
C VAL A 81 -3.87 -9.35 -24.11
N SER A 82 -3.30 -8.50 -24.97
CA SER A 82 -1.97 -8.71 -25.55
C SER A 82 -0.98 -7.70 -24.97
N ILE A 83 0.14 -8.19 -24.45
CA ILE A 83 1.29 -7.37 -24.05
C ILE A 83 2.26 -7.34 -25.25
N PRO A 84 2.58 -6.16 -25.82
CA PRO A 84 3.58 -6.09 -26.89
C PRO A 84 4.97 -6.55 -26.43
N PRO A 85 5.92 -6.75 -27.37
CA PRO A 85 7.31 -7.06 -27.02
C PRO A 85 7.93 -6.02 -26.07
N HIS A 86 8.57 -6.46 -24.99
CA HIS A 86 9.26 -5.61 -24.00
C HIS A 86 8.37 -4.59 -23.27
N GLU A 87 7.05 -4.78 -23.32
CA GLU A 87 6.06 -3.91 -22.69
C GLU A 87 5.48 -4.53 -21.41
N TYR A 88 4.73 -3.70 -20.68
CA TYR A 88 4.18 -3.99 -19.37
C TYR A 88 2.65 -3.99 -19.39
N LEU A 89 2.02 -4.72 -18.47
CA LEU A 89 0.59 -4.71 -18.23
C LEU A 89 0.31 -4.45 -16.76
N LEU A 90 -0.44 -3.38 -16.48
CA LEU A 90 -0.91 -3.05 -15.13
C LEU A 90 -2.24 -3.73 -14.81
N VAL A 91 -2.34 -4.25 -13.60
CA VAL A 91 -3.56 -4.83 -13.02
C VAL A 91 -3.77 -4.22 -11.64
N HIS A 92 -4.89 -3.55 -11.43
CA HIS A 92 -5.29 -3.05 -10.12
C HIS A 92 -5.78 -4.23 -9.26
N ALA A 93 -5.11 -4.50 -8.14
CA ALA A 93 -5.60 -5.43 -7.12
C ALA A 93 -6.59 -4.70 -6.20
N SER A 94 -7.75 -4.31 -6.75
CA SER A 94 -8.76 -3.53 -6.02
C SER A 94 -9.92 -4.37 -5.48
N GLY A 95 -10.06 -5.62 -5.91
CA GLY A 95 -11.24 -6.44 -5.65
C GLY A 95 -12.45 -6.14 -6.55
N ASN A 96 -12.37 -5.16 -7.46
CA ASN A 96 -13.49 -4.77 -8.32
C ASN A 96 -13.81 -5.79 -9.43
N ASN A 97 -12.89 -6.72 -9.73
CA ASN A 97 -13.10 -7.81 -10.67
C ASN A 97 -13.52 -7.37 -12.09
N ILE A 98 -12.75 -6.45 -12.70
CA ILE A 98 -12.95 -5.97 -14.07
C ILE A 98 -11.98 -6.71 -15.00
N ALA A 99 -12.49 -7.69 -15.73
CA ALA A 99 -11.74 -8.54 -16.65
C ALA A 99 -12.21 -8.34 -18.10
N GLU A 100 -12.15 -7.10 -18.60
CA GLU A 100 -12.53 -6.72 -19.96
C GLU A 100 -11.32 -6.15 -20.71
N ALA A 101 -11.02 -6.66 -21.90
CA ALA A 101 -9.76 -6.33 -22.61
C ALA A 101 -9.59 -4.84 -22.99
N ASN A 102 -10.68 -4.05 -23.00
CA ASN A 102 -10.67 -2.64 -23.40
C ASN A 102 -10.86 -1.68 -22.21
N LYS A 103 -10.76 -2.17 -20.98
CA LYS A 103 -10.86 -1.37 -19.75
C LYS A 103 -9.60 -1.56 -18.90
N PRO A 104 -9.28 -0.64 -17.98
CA PRO A 104 -8.35 -0.90 -16.90
C PRO A 104 -8.71 -2.22 -16.21
N LEU A 105 -7.71 -3.07 -15.96
CA LEU A 105 -7.92 -4.39 -15.40
C LEU A 105 -7.96 -4.30 -13.88
N HIS A 106 -8.98 -4.89 -13.26
CA HIS A 106 -9.07 -5.02 -11.81
C HIS A 106 -9.19 -6.49 -11.41
N ALA A 107 -8.23 -6.98 -10.64
CA ALA A 107 -8.30 -8.31 -10.06
C ALA A 107 -9.49 -8.44 -9.10
N SER A 108 -9.92 -9.69 -8.86
CA SER A 108 -11.01 -9.98 -7.92
C SER A 108 -10.57 -10.01 -6.44
N PHE A 109 -9.34 -9.60 -6.16
CA PHE A 109 -8.74 -9.59 -4.83
C PHE A 109 -7.93 -8.30 -4.63
N ARG A 110 -7.57 -8.03 -3.38
CA ARG A 110 -6.67 -6.95 -2.95
C ARG A 110 -5.38 -7.53 -2.43
N LEU A 111 -4.35 -6.70 -2.27
CA LEU A 111 -3.09 -7.18 -1.73
C LEU A 111 -2.93 -6.86 -0.24
N SER A 112 -2.24 -7.74 0.48
CA SER A 112 -1.90 -7.55 1.88
C SER A 112 -0.58 -6.83 2.03
N ARG A 113 -0.61 -5.66 2.68
CA ARG A 113 0.59 -4.92 3.11
C ARG A 113 1.57 -5.78 3.94
N ALA A 114 1.09 -6.83 4.60
CA ALA A 114 1.92 -7.75 5.38
C ALA A 114 2.70 -8.77 4.52
N GLY A 115 2.50 -8.77 3.21
CA GLY A 115 3.08 -9.74 2.30
C GLY A 115 2.27 -11.04 2.25
N GLU A 116 2.03 -11.54 1.05
CA GLU A 116 1.27 -12.76 0.80
C GLU A 116 1.76 -13.47 -0.46
N PHE A 117 1.18 -14.64 -0.76
CA PHE A 117 1.44 -15.34 -2.00
C PHE A 117 0.93 -14.50 -3.17
N LEU A 118 1.64 -14.52 -4.29
CA LEU A 118 1.12 -14.00 -5.55
C LEU A 118 1.75 -14.78 -6.69
N GLY A 119 0.93 -15.23 -7.63
CA GLY A 119 1.38 -16.04 -8.76
C GLY A 119 0.65 -15.73 -10.07
N LEU A 120 1.40 -15.85 -11.17
CA LEU A 120 0.93 -15.80 -12.56
C LEU A 120 0.90 -17.23 -13.11
N ALA A 121 -0.28 -17.73 -13.43
CA ALA A 121 -0.50 -19.09 -13.90
C ALA A 121 -0.82 -19.14 -15.39
N LYS A 122 -0.31 -20.18 -16.06
CA LYS A 122 -0.70 -20.53 -17.43
C LYS A 122 -2.12 -21.09 -17.46
N PRO A 123 -2.79 -21.16 -18.63
CA PRO A 123 -4.14 -21.71 -18.75
C PRO A 123 -4.29 -23.14 -18.20
N GLU A 124 -3.24 -23.96 -18.25
CA GLU A 124 -3.21 -25.32 -17.68
C GLU A 124 -3.09 -25.37 -16.15
N GLY A 125 -2.90 -24.23 -15.48
CA GLY A 125 -2.87 -24.10 -14.01
C GLY A 125 -1.48 -24.13 -13.37
N SER A 126 -0.40 -24.32 -14.14
CA SER A 126 0.96 -24.20 -13.60
C SER A 126 1.40 -22.74 -13.50
N PHE A 127 2.00 -22.34 -12.38
CA PHE A 127 2.60 -21.01 -12.22
C PHE A 127 3.85 -20.85 -13.10
N VAL A 128 3.85 -19.83 -13.97
CA VAL A 128 5.03 -19.41 -14.75
C VAL A 128 5.98 -18.58 -13.90
N ASP A 129 5.42 -17.85 -12.94
CA ASP A 129 6.11 -16.98 -12.01
C ASP A 129 5.27 -16.80 -10.74
N LYS A 130 5.96 -16.68 -9.61
CA LYS A 130 5.34 -16.54 -8.30
C LYS A 130 6.34 -16.05 -7.26
N TYR A 131 5.82 -15.42 -6.22
CA TYR A 131 6.58 -15.18 -5.00
C TYR A 131 6.51 -16.41 -4.10
N GLU A 132 7.65 -16.88 -3.58
CA GLU A 132 7.73 -18.01 -2.66
C GLU A 132 8.49 -17.65 -1.37
N PRO A 133 7.91 -17.87 -0.18
CA PRO A 133 6.49 -18.21 0.03
C PRO A 133 5.57 -17.04 -0.36
N ASN A 134 6.00 -15.80 -0.10
CA ASN A 134 5.24 -14.56 -0.25
C ASN A 134 6.16 -13.42 -0.73
N PHE A 135 5.60 -12.34 -1.29
CA PHE A 135 6.33 -11.07 -1.34
C PHE A 135 6.44 -10.48 0.09
N PRO A 136 7.45 -9.65 0.41
CA PRO A 136 7.64 -9.15 1.76
C PRO A 136 6.65 -8.02 2.08
N ALA A 137 6.35 -7.86 3.38
CA ALA A 137 5.60 -6.73 3.88
C ALA A 137 6.26 -5.38 3.52
N GLY A 138 5.47 -4.38 3.11
CA GLY A 138 5.95 -3.04 2.77
C GLY A 138 5.20 -1.91 3.48
N ASP A 139 5.77 -0.70 3.54
CA ASP A 139 5.04 0.52 3.92
C ASP A 139 4.28 1.05 2.69
N ASP A 140 3.53 2.14 2.86
CA ASP A 140 2.76 2.75 1.78
C ASP A 140 3.67 3.21 0.62
N ASP A 141 3.16 3.05 -0.59
CA ASP A 141 3.83 3.33 -1.87
C ASP A 141 5.14 2.56 -2.10
N TRP A 142 5.44 1.53 -1.30
CA TRP A 142 6.62 0.71 -1.52
C TRP A 142 6.40 -0.31 -2.63
N ALA A 143 7.26 -0.24 -3.64
CA ALA A 143 7.35 -1.21 -4.71
C ALA A 143 8.32 -2.35 -4.38
N TYR A 144 7.90 -3.57 -4.69
CA TYR A 144 8.73 -4.77 -4.62
C TYR A 144 8.69 -5.53 -5.94
N GLY A 145 9.86 -5.81 -6.52
CA GLY A 145 9.92 -6.31 -7.88
C GLY A 145 11.32 -6.65 -8.34
N VAL A 146 11.46 -6.91 -9.63
CA VAL A 146 12.74 -7.20 -10.29
C VAL A 146 13.43 -5.89 -10.65
N PRO A 147 14.61 -5.55 -10.13
CA PRO A 147 15.31 -4.33 -10.53
C PRO A 147 15.72 -4.40 -12.01
N MET A 148 15.35 -3.38 -12.80
CA MET A 148 15.67 -3.32 -14.24
C MET A 148 16.48 -2.09 -14.63
N MET A 149 16.73 -1.20 -13.66
CA MET A 149 17.53 0.00 -13.84
C MET A 149 18.67 0.08 -12.83
N GLY A 150 19.76 0.71 -13.25
CA GLY A 150 20.81 1.16 -12.34
C GLY A 150 20.36 2.36 -11.51
N ASP A 151 21.21 2.78 -10.57
CA ASP A 151 20.96 3.98 -9.77
C ASP A 151 20.70 5.21 -10.64
N LEU A 152 19.81 6.08 -10.18
CA LEU A 152 19.48 7.31 -10.89
C LEU A 152 20.65 8.31 -10.82
N ASP A 153 21.09 8.76 -11.99
CA ASP A 153 22.06 9.83 -12.17
C ASP A 153 21.38 11.21 -12.07
N GLU A 154 21.93 12.13 -11.27
CA GLU A 154 21.41 13.51 -11.19
C GLU A 154 21.84 14.35 -12.41
N ILE A 155 20.93 14.55 -13.38
CA ILE A 155 21.13 15.50 -14.49
C ILE A 155 21.07 16.94 -13.97
N ILE A 156 20.08 17.22 -13.12
CA ILE A 156 19.95 18.49 -12.40
C ILE A 156 19.89 18.18 -10.91
N PRO A 157 21.02 18.29 -10.18
CA PRO A 157 21.09 18.07 -8.74
C PRO A 157 20.18 18.97 -7.92
N ALA A 158 19.80 18.51 -6.73
CA ALA A 158 19.11 19.33 -5.74
C ALA A 158 19.91 20.61 -5.43
N HIS A 159 19.21 21.71 -5.16
CA HIS A 159 19.79 23.05 -4.97
C HIS A 159 20.66 23.58 -6.12
N SER A 160 20.57 22.99 -7.31
CA SER A 160 21.15 23.53 -8.54
C SER A 160 20.79 25.00 -8.73
N THR A 161 21.66 25.75 -9.39
CA THR A 161 21.37 27.14 -9.74
C THR A 161 20.41 27.20 -10.94
N PHE A 162 19.29 27.90 -10.79
CA PHE A 162 18.29 28.16 -11.82
C PHE A 162 18.24 29.66 -12.15
N ARG A 163 17.88 29.97 -13.40
CA ARG A 163 17.34 31.28 -13.73
C ARG A 163 15.90 31.34 -13.22
N TYR A 164 15.52 32.44 -12.57
CA TYR A 164 14.14 32.62 -12.12
C TYR A 164 13.63 34.03 -12.40
N LEU A 165 12.32 34.12 -12.60
CA LEU A 165 11.58 35.35 -12.84
C LEU A 165 10.37 35.39 -11.91
N ILE A 166 10.10 36.57 -11.34
CA ILE A 166 8.79 36.87 -10.74
C ILE A 166 7.97 37.51 -11.85
N PRO A 167 7.03 36.80 -12.49
CA PRO A 167 6.40 37.26 -13.70
C PRO A 167 5.38 38.38 -13.41
N GLY A 168 5.09 39.14 -14.46
CA GLY A 168 4.20 40.30 -14.47
C GLY A 168 3.46 40.37 -15.80
N SER A 169 2.49 41.28 -15.96
CA SER A 169 1.68 41.36 -17.18
C SER A 169 2.50 41.54 -18.46
N SER A 170 3.61 42.28 -18.40
CA SER A 170 4.56 42.47 -19.51
C SER A 170 5.24 41.18 -19.99
N HIS A 171 5.25 40.13 -19.17
CA HIS A 171 5.89 38.86 -19.47
C HIS A 171 4.93 37.83 -20.10
N SER A 172 3.63 38.14 -20.21
CA SER A 172 2.58 37.21 -20.65
C SER A 172 2.74 36.64 -22.06
N LYS A 173 3.60 37.24 -22.90
CA LYS A 173 3.88 36.81 -24.27
C LYS A 173 5.29 36.26 -24.47
N LEU A 174 6.05 36.05 -23.39
CA LEU A 174 7.39 35.48 -23.51
C LEU A 174 7.30 33.99 -23.90
N ASP A 175 8.07 33.61 -24.91
CA ASP A 175 8.31 32.21 -25.29
C ASP A 175 9.52 31.65 -24.52
N TRP A 176 9.45 31.69 -23.19
CA TRP A 176 10.61 31.46 -22.32
C TRP A 176 10.91 29.97 -22.06
N GLU A 177 9.94 29.11 -22.36
CA GLU A 177 10.06 27.64 -22.31
C GLU A 177 10.83 27.09 -23.52
N ASN A 178 10.93 27.88 -24.60
CA ASN A 178 11.70 27.55 -25.78
C ASN A 178 13.21 27.42 -25.47
N PRO A 179 13.87 26.34 -25.92
CA PRO A 179 15.32 26.16 -25.81
C PRO A 179 16.14 27.37 -26.28
N ASP A 180 15.73 28.02 -27.36
CA ASP A 180 16.46 29.11 -28.01
C ASP A 180 16.21 30.49 -27.36
N PHE A 181 15.31 30.56 -26.38
CA PHE A 181 14.97 31.78 -25.66
C PHE A 181 16.21 32.49 -25.09
N LYS A 182 16.33 33.79 -25.40
CA LYS A 182 17.39 34.64 -24.89
C LYS A 182 16.97 35.26 -23.56
N VAL A 183 17.57 34.76 -22.49
CA VAL A 183 17.35 35.24 -21.12
C VAL A 183 17.73 36.73 -21.02
N THR A 184 16.81 37.55 -20.51
CA THR A 184 17.00 39.00 -20.33
C THR A 184 17.44 39.35 -18.90
N SER A 185 17.75 40.61 -18.64
CA SER A 185 18.18 41.10 -17.31
C SER A 185 17.11 40.98 -16.21
N SER A 186 15.83 40.77 -16.56
CA SER A 186 14.77 40.54 -15.57
C SER A 186 14.86 39.16 -14.91
N TRP A 187 15.56 38.21 -15.52
CA TRP A 187 15.80 36.88 -14.97
C TRP A 187 16.99 36.90 -14.02
N LYS A 188 16.71 36.58 -12.76
CA LYS A 188 17.72 36.45 -11.71
C LYS A 188 18.31 35.04 -11.72
N ASN A 189 19.43 34.85 -11.03
CA ASN A 189 20.09 33.54 -10.91
C ASN A 189 20.26 33.21 -9.43
N SER A 190 19.81 32.04 -8.99
CA SER A 190 20.02 31.60 -7.61
C SER A 190 19.78 30.10 -7.46
N ARG A 191 20.16 29.54 -6.30
CA ARG A 191 20.00 28.12 -5.97
C ARG A 191 18.52 27.74 -5.77
N SER A 192 18.13 26.55 -6.22
CA SER A 192 16.79 26.00 -6.02
C SER A 192 16.49 25.72 -4.54
N GLY A 193 15.21 25.61 -4.22
CA GLY A 193 14.67 25.94 -2.90
C GLY A 193 14.15 27.38 -2.90
N PHE A 194 13.27 27.68 -3.86
CA PHE A 194 12.65 29.00 -4.00
C PHE A 194 11.38 29.05 -3.17
N GLY A 195 11.27 30.02 -2.27
CA GLY A 195 10.07 30.07 -1.43
C GLY A 195 10.10 31.02 -0.27
N PHE A 196 9.08 30.91 0.57
CA PHE A 196 9.01 31.48 1.90
C PHE A 196 8.33 30.48 2.85
N ASP A 197 8.66 30.58 4.13
CA ASP A 197 7.99 29.89 5.22
C ASP A 197 7.92 30.91 6.36
N LYS A 198 6.72 31.42 6.66
CA LYS A 198 6.55 32.50 7.65
C LYS A 198 6.88 32.04 9.07
N ALA A 199 6.63 30.78 9.38
CA ALA A 199 6.94 30.19 10.69
C ALA A 199 8.37 29.65 10.75
N GLY A 200 8.95 29.31 9.60
CA GLY A 200 10.31 28.77 9.46
C GLY A 200 10.45 27.32 9.94
N SER A 201 9.34 26.65 10.25
CA SER A 201 9.32 25.31 10.87
C SER A 201 9.32 24.16 9.87
N THR A 202 9.03 24.42 8.58
CA THR A 202 8.81 23.37 7.58
C THR A 202 9.92 23.31 6.54
N PHE A 203 10.26 24.44 5.93
CA PHE A 203 11.22 24.51 4.82
C PHE A 203 12.46 25.34 5.13
N GLY A 204 12.65 25.75 6.40
CA GLY A 204 13.67 26.73 6.81
C GLY A 204 15.05 26.49 6.18
N ASP A 205 15.62 25.30 6.38
CA ASP A 205 16.94 24.96 5.85
C ASP A 205 16.96 24.67 4.34
N LEU A 206 15.80 24.37 3.75
CA LEU A 206 15.66 24.04 2.33
C LEU A 206 15.54 25.30 1.46
N ILE A 207 15.06 26.43 2.01
CA ILE A 207 14.94 27.69 1.27
C ILE A 207 16.33 28.31 1.06
N LYS A 208 16.85 28.20 -0.16
CA LYS A 208 18.09 28.87 -0.58
C LYS A 208 17.84 30.20 -1.30
N THR A 209 16.63 30.38 -1.84
CA THR A 209 16.21 31.64 -2.47
C THR A 209 14.89 32.11 -1.90
N LYS A 210 14.93 33.22 -1.14
CA LYS A 210 13.73 33.81 -0.56
C LYS A 210 12.88 34.50 -1.64
N ILE A 211 11.61 34.15 -1.67
CA ILE A 211 10.58 34.79 -2.51
C ILE A 211 9.69 35.65 -1.61
N SER A 212 9.34 36.85 -2.07
CA SER A 212 8.46 37.74 -1.30
C SER A 212 7.09 37.09 -1.10
N THR A 213 6.56 37.17 0.13
CA THR A 213 5.24 36.64 0.53
C THR A 213 4.06 37.22 -0.27
N SER A 214 4.27 38.34 -0.96
CA SER A 214 3.29 38.97 -1.86
C SER A 214 3.18 38.26 -3.23
N LYS A 215 4.12 37.38 -3.55
CA LYS A 215 4.18 36.68 -4.84
C LYS A 215 3.47 35.36 -4.74
N ARG A 216 2.81 34.99 -5.83
CA ARG A 216 1.95 33.81 -5.94
C ARG A 216 2.32 32.90 -7.11
N CYS A 217 3.27 33.36 -7.93
CA CYS A 217 3.75 32.66 -9.10
C CYS A 217 5.22 33.04 -9.30
N ILE A 218 6.04 32.05 -9.65
CA ILE A 218 7.41 32.25 -10.13
C ILE A 218 7.67 31.32 -11.31
N TRP A 219 8.56 31.74 -12.21
CA TRP A 219 9.01 30.94 -13.34
C TRP A 219 10.48 30.58 -13.14
N LEU A 220 10.82 29.31 -13.33
CA LEU A 220 12.17 28.76 -13.20
C LEU A 220 12.62 28.20 -14.54
N ARG A 221 13.87 28.43 -14.94
CA ARG A 221 14.47 27.93 -16.17
C ARG A 221 15.88 27.40 -15.90
N LYS A 222 16.16 26.19 -16.38
CA LYS A 222 17.48 25.54 -16.27
C LYS A 222 17.86 24.88 -17.58
N THR A 223 19.01 25.27 -18.12
CA THR A 223 19.68 24.52 -19.19
C THR A 223 20.44 23.36 -18.59
N PHE A 224 20.43 22.20 -19.27
CA PHE A 224 21.17 21.02 -18.84
C PHE A 224 21.76 20.26 -20.02
N ARG A 225 22.76 19.42 -19.73
CA ARG A 225 23.48 18.63 -20.71
C ARG A 225 23.01 17.19 -20.70
N VAL A 226 22.79 16.62 -21.88
CA VAL A 226 22.67 15.17 -22.08
C VAL A 226 23.89 14.72 -22.88
N ASN A 227 24.69 13.79 -22.32
CA ASN A 227 25.92 13.33 -22.97
C ASN A 227 25.65 12.26 -24.04
N ASP A 228 24.81 11.30 -23.70
CA ASP A 228 24.41 10.20 -24.58
C ASP A 228 22.94 9.87 -24.34
N LEU A 229 22.10 10.21 -25.31
CA LEU A 229 20.67 9.97 -25.23
C LEU A 229 20.32 8.48 -25.23
N ASN A 230 21.12 7.65 -25.91
CA ASN A 230 20.88 6.21 -25.99
C ASN A 230 21.14 5.49 -24.66
N SER A 231 21.80 6.17 -23.71
CA SER A 231 22.05 5.64 -22.37
C SER A 231 20.89 5.90 -21.39
N ILE A 232 19.91 6.72 -21.75
CA ILE A 232 18.81 7.11 -20.86
C ILE A 232 17.60 6.24 -21.17
N SER A 233 17.23 5.40 -20.21
CA SER A 233 16.01 4.57 -20.28
C SER A 233 14.90 5.09 -19.38
N ALA A 234 15.23 5.90 -18.37
CA ALA A 234 14.26 6.58 -17.54
C ALA A 234 14.62 8.04 -17.31
N LEU A 235 13.60 8.87 -17.14
CA LEU A 235 13.73 10.29 -16.84
C LEU A 235 12.73 10.67 -15.76
N VAL A 236 13.20 11.16 -14.62
CA VAL A 236 12.32 11.45 -13.46
C VAL A 236 12.48 12.89 -13.01
N LEU A 237 11.37 13.61 -12.88
CA LEU A 237 11.31 14.88 -12.17
C LEU A 237 11.01 14.60 -10.69
N ARG A 238 12.05 14.65 -9.87
CA ARG A 238 11.95 14.60 -8.42
C ARG A 238 11.77 16.02 -7.89
N ILE A 239 10.66 16.31 -7.21
CA ILE A 239 10.31 17.69 -6.83
C ILE A 239 9.75 17.77 -5.41
N ARG A 240 10.23 18.73 -4.63
CA ARG A 240 9.55 19.20 -3.40
C ARG A 240 8.84 20.50 -3.72
N TYR A 241 7.55 20.57 -3.42
CA TYR A 241 6.75 21.74 -3.73
C TYR A 241 5.63 21.96 -2.72
N ASP A 242 5.24 23.23 -2.56
CA ASP A 242 4.05 23.64 -1.83
C ASP A 242 3.06 24.17 -2.87
N ASP A 243 1.82 23.71 -2.78
CA ASP A 243 0.70 23.97 -3.68
C ASP A 243 0.76 23.39 -5.09
N GLY A 244 1.27 24.10 -6.11
CA GLY A 244 1.14 23.62 -7.49
C GLY A 244 2.23 24.05 -8.45
N PHE A 245 2.40 23.29 -9.52
CA PHE A 245 3.37 23.59 -10.57
C PHE A 245 2.97 23.03 -11.95
N ILE A 246 3.61 23.57 -12.99
CA ILE A 246 3.69 23.00 -14.34
C ILE A 246 5.16 22.89 -14.72
N ALA A 247 5.58 21.74 -15.21
CA ALA A 247 6.93 21.48 -15.70
C ALA A 247 6.91 21.24 -17.21
N SER A 248 7.88 21.81 -17.92
CA SER A 248 8.08 21.59 -19.36
C SER A 248 9.54 21.23 -19.66
N ILE A 249 9.74 20.34 -20.63
CA ILE A 249 11.04 20.06 -21.24
C ILE A 249 11.01 20.56 -22.68
N ASN A 250 11.98 21.40 -23.03
CA ASN A 250 12.14 21.93 -24.38
C ASN A 250 10.85 22.55 -24.96
N GLY A 251 10.06 23.22 -24.13
CA GLY A 251 8.81 23.89 -24.51
C GLY A 251 7.56 23.00 -24.49
N THR A 252 7.68 21.70 -24.18
CA THR A 252 6.53 20.78 -24.08
C THR A 252 6.24 20.49 -22.62
N LYS A 253 4.98 20.63 -22.17
CA LYS A 253 4.56 20.26 -20.81
C LYS A 253 4.77 18.75 -20.61
N VAL A 254 5.43 18.39 -19.50
CA VAL A 254 5.77 16.99 -19.16
C VAL A 254 5.24 16.55 -17.79
N ALA A 255 4.93 17.47 -16.89
CA ALA A 255 4.30 17.15 -15.61
C ALA A 255 3.56 18.36 -15.04
N GLU A 256 2.53 18.12 -14.25
CA GLU A 256 1.86 19.17 -13.48
C GLU A 256 1.23 18.60 -12.21
N SER A 257 1.03 19.45 -11.22
CA SER A 257 0.23 19.15 -10.03
C SER A 257 -0.43 20.42 -9.54
N ASN A 258 -1.72 20.36 -9.20
CA ASN A 258 -2.53 21.50 -8.78
C ASN A 258 -2.38 22.73 -9.70
N ALA A 259 -2.19 22.48 -11.01
CA ALA A 259 -2.04 23.53 -11.98
C ALA A 259 -3.38 24.28 -12.15
N PRO A 260 -3.35 25.62 -12.34
CA PRO A 260 -4.55 26.37 -12.66
C PRO A 260 -5.07 26.00 -14.06
N ASP A 261 -6.40 25.93 -14.23
CA ASP A 261 -7.05 25.73 -15.54
C ASP A 261 -6.60 26.74 -16.61
N ARG A 262 -6.15 27.92 -16.16
CA ARG A 262 -5.65 29.00 -17.01
C ARG A 262 -4.31 29.51 -16.47
N PRO A 263 -3.18 28.88 -16.85
CA PRO A 263 -1.84 29.28 -16.44
C PRO A 263 -1.53 30.72 -16.87
N ARG A 264 -1.25 31.60 -15.89
CA ARG A 264 -0.92 33.03 -16.09
C ARG A 264 0.03 33.52 -15.00
N TYR A 265 0.67 34.67 -15.25
CA TYR A 265 1.64 35.29 -14.33
C TYR A 265 1.13 35.59 -12.91
N ASN A 266 -0.19 35.67 -12.72
CA ASN A 266 -0.85 35.97 -11.45
C ASN A 266 -1.91 34.94 -11.05
N ALA A 267 -1.83 33.73 -11.63
CA ALA A 267 -2.67 32.61 -11.22
C ALA A 267 -2.28 32.11 -9.82
N TYR A 268 -3.16 31.29 -9.25
CA TYR A 268 -2.93 30.53 -8.03
C TYR A 268 -3.06 29.04 -8.37
N ALA A 269 -2.49 28.17 -7.55
CA ALA A 269 -2.74 26.73 -7.66
C ALA A 269 -4.24 26.43 -7.52
N SER A 270 -4.71 25.37 -8.19
CA SER A 270 -6.12 24.93 -8.16
C SER A 270 -6.51 24.30 -6.83
N SER A 271 -5.55 23.66 -6.15
CA SER A 271 -5.69 23.11 -4.81
C SER A 271 -4.42 23.34 -3.99
N ARG A 272 -4.47 22.94 -2.72
CA ARG A 272 -3.32 22.99 -1.81
C ARG A 272 -2.54 21.68 -1.84
N ASN A 273 -1.22 21.75 -1.66
CA ASN A 273 -0.40 20.59 -1.34
C ASN A 273 0.21 20.78 0.05
N THR A 274 0.01 19.80 0.95
CA THR A 274 0.58 19.80 2.29
C THR A 274 1.74 18.81 2.46
N ASN A 275 2.04 17.99 1.45
CA ASN A 275 3.16 17.05 1.48
C ASN A 275 4.50 17.81 1.35
N THR A 276 5.39 17.58 2.31
CA THR A 276 6.70 18.26 2.41
C THR A 276 7.87 17.40 1.92
N GLN A 277 7.59 16.13 1.54
CA GLN A 277 8.57 15.20 1.01
C GLN A 277 8.79 15.39 -0.49
N TYR A 278 9.78 14.68 -1.04
CA TYR A 278 9.93 14.58 -2.50
C TYR A 278 8.74 13.81 -3.08
N VAL A 279 8.31 14.25 -4.25
CA VAL A 279 7.39 13.52 -5.14
C VAL A 279 8.11 13.32 -6.45
N ASP A 280 8.04 12.11 -6.99
CA ASP A 280 8.64 11.75 -8.26
C ASP A 280 7.57 11.71 -9.35
N PHE A 281 7.83 12.41 -10.45
CA PHE A 281 7.03 12.37 -11.67
C PHE A 281 7.85 11.69 -12.75
N ASP A 282 7.35 10.60 -13.28
CA ASP A 282 8.05 9.85 -14.30
C ASP A 282 7.82 10.43 -15.70
N LEU A 283 8.88 10.97 -16.29
CA LEU A 283 8.92 11.66 -17.58
C LEU A 283 9.53 10.79 -18.70
N SER A 284 9.69 9.48 -18.50
CA SER A 284 10.38 8.60 -19.45
C SER A 284 9.77 8.59 -20.85
N GLU A 285 8.44 8.72 -21.00
CA GLU A 285 7.79 8.90 -22.31
C GLU A 285 8.22 10.18 -23.06
N HIS A 286 8.81 11.13 -22.35
CA HIS A 286 9.30 12.40 -22.87
C HIS A 286 10.82 12.41 -23.14
N ILE A 287 11.51 11.28 -23.03
CA ILE A 287 12.93 11.16 -23.39
C ILE A 287 13.17 11.57 -24.84
N ASN A 288 12.21 11.29 -25.74
CA ASN A 288 12.24 11.70 -27.15
C ASN A 288 12.30 13.22 -27.37
N LEU A 289 11.96 14.04 -26.36
CA LEU A 289 12.09 15.50 -26.41
C LEU A 289 13.54 15.98 -26.19
N LEU A 290 14.39 15.14 -25.61
CA LEU A 290 15.77 15.48 -25.27
C LEU A 290 16.67 15.51 -26.52
N LYS A 291 17.72 16.32 -26.45
CA LYS A 291 18.75 16.45 -27.48
C LYS A 291 20.12 16.20 -26.86
N THR A 292 21.03 15.53 -27.57
CA THR A 292 22.42 15.43 -27.12
C THR A 292 23.08 16.83 -27.08
N GLY A 293 23.87 17.10 -26.03
CA GLY A 293 24.54 18.38 -25.81
C GLY A 293 23.84 19.28 -24.78
N ASN A 294 24.16 20.58 -24.79
CA ASN A 294 23.79 21.56 -23.75
C ASN A 294 22.48 22.32 -24.02
N SER A 295 21.72 21.94 -25.05
CA SER A 295 20.57 22.70 -25.55
C SER A 295 19.25 22.36 -24.88
N ASN A 296 19.22 21.40 -23.94
CA ASN A 296 17.99 21.06 -23.25
C ASN A 296 17.64 22.09 -22.17
N VAL A 297 16.35 22.32 -21.99
CA VAL A 297 15.81 23.26 -21.01
C VAL A 297 14.68 22.60 -20.24
N LEU A 298 14.82 22.59 -18.90
CA LEU A 298 13.74 22.33 -17.97
C LEU A 298 13.17 23.68 -17.50
N THR A 299 11.86 23.84 -17.60
CA THR A 299 11.14 24.99 -17.06
C THR A 299 10.08 24.59 -16.07
N ILE A 300 9.90 25.39 -15.01
CA ILE A 300 8.85 25.20 -14.01
C ILE A 300 8.09 26.51 -13.83
N GLN A 301 6.77 26.48 -13.94
CA GLN A 301 5.88 27.50 -13.40
C GLN A 301 5.38 27.01 -12.06
N ALA A 302 5.69 27.70 -10.97
CA ALA A 302 5.22 27.33 -9.63
C ALA A 302 4.18 28.33 -9.14
N TYR A 303 3.14 27.84 -8.49
CA TYR A 303 1.98 28.60 -8.03
C TYR A 303 1.71 28.32 -6.56
N ASP A 304 1.40 29.38 -5.83
CA ASP A 304 0.98 29.38 -4.44
C ASP A 304 -0.56 29.28 -4.40
N SER A 305 -1.12 28.75 -3.31
CA SER A 305 -2.56 28.62 -3.10
C SER A 305 -3.17 29.91 -2.56
N ARG A 306 -4.50 30.04 -2.70
CA ARG A 306 -5.26 31.09 -1.99
C ARG A 306 -5.65 30.66 -0.58
N ALA A 307 -5.83 29.36 -0.38
CA ALA A 307 -6.35 28.79 0.86
C ALA A 307 -5.33 28.88 2.00
N ASP A 308 -4.04 28.86 1.67
CA ASP A 308 -2.94 29.00 2.60
C ASP A 308 -1.87 29.86 1.95
N ARG A 309 -1.42 30.89 2.68
CA ARG A 309 -0.39 31.85 2.24
C ARG A 309 0.73 31.95 3.25
N SER A 310 0.83 30.95 4.13
CA SER A 310 1.84 30.91 5.20
C SER A 310 3.19 30.43 4.67
N LYS A 311 3.18 29.62 3.60
CA LYS A 311 4.33 29.05 2.94
C LYS A 311 4.11 29.02 1.42
N PHE A 312 5.21 28.89 0.70
CA PHE A 312 5.31 28.63 -0.73
C PHE A 312 6.70 28.07 -0.98
N PHE A 313 6.84 26.96 -1.71
CA PHE A 313 8.13 26.31 -1.91
C PHE A 313 8.18 25.57 -3.24
N ILE A 314 9.33 25.59 -3.91
CA ILE A 314 9.58 24.77 -5.08
C ILE A 314 11.09 24.44 -5.21
N MET A 315 11.38 23.15 -5.38
CA MET A 315 12.73 22.63 -5.55
C MET A 315 12.72 21.41 -6.49
N PRO A 316 12.93 21.63 -7.79
CA PRO A 316 13.02 20.55 -8.77
C PRO A 316 14.44 19.97 -8.86
N THR A 317 14.49 18.66 -9.10
CA THR A 317 15.65 17.82 -9.41
C THR A 317 15.28 16.97 -10.62
N LEU A 318 16.21 16.81 -11.58
CA LEU A 318 15.99 15.97 -12.76
C LEU A 318 16.97 14.81 -12.72
N LEU A 319 16.46 13.60 -12.84
CA LEU A 319 17.20 12.35 -12.71
C LEU A 319 17.09 11.54 -14.00
N SER A 320 18.12 10.77 -14.34
CA SER A 320 18.07 9.77 -15.41
C SER A 320 18.47 8.39 -14.91
N GLY A 321 17.75 7.37 -15.37
CA GLY A 321 18.10 5.96 -15.16
C GLY A 321 18.59 5.32 -16.45
N LYS A 322 19.43 4.29 -16.30
CA LYS A 322 19.87 3.43 -17.40
C LYS A 322 19.30 2.04 -17.18
N SER A 323 18.78 1.41 -18.23
CA SER A 323 18.43 -0.01 -18.17
C SER A 323 19.67 -0.84 -17.89
N THR A 324 19.51 -1.86 -17.08
CA THR A 324 20.53 -2.88 -16.81
C THR A 324 20.01 -4.24 -17.22
N GLU A 325 20.92 -5.19 -17.45
CA GLU A 325 20.52 -6.59 -17.49
C GLU A 325 19.84 -6.94 -16.15
N PHE A 326 18.74 -7.69 -16.23
CA PHE A 326 17.97 -8.10 -15.07
C PHE A 326 17.86 -9.62 -15.01
N ASP A 327 17.78 -10.15 -13.79
CA ASP A 327 17.40 -11.53 -13.54
C ASP A 327 16.00 -11.53 -12.94
N LYS A 328 15.02 -12.09 -13.64
CA LYS A 328 13.62 -12.13 -13.17
C LYS A 328 13.43 -12.86 -11.83
N LYS A 329 14.43 -13.62 -11.36
CA LYS A 329 14.42 -14.27 -10.04
C LYS A 329 14.98 -13.39 -8.93
N GLN A 330 15.70 -12.32 -9.26
CA GLN A 330 16.23 -11.38 -8.27
C GLN A 330 15.20 -10.30 -8.01
N ARG A 331 14.61 -10.34 -6.82
CA ARG A 331 13.59 -9.38 -6.39
C ARG A 331 14.04 -8.61 -5.18
N SER A 332 13.76 -7.31 -5.16
CA SER A 332 14.06 -6.43 -4.05
C SER A 332 13.00 -5.35 -3.95
N PHE A 333 13.05 -4.59 -2.86
CA PHE A 333 12.37 -3.32 -2.85
C PHE A 333 13.04 -2.40 -3.88
N LEU A 334 12.21 -1.61 -4.56
CA LEU A 334 12.63 -0.66 -5.57
C LEU A 334 12.72 0.73 -4.94
N SER A 335 13.57 1.60 -5.48
CA SER A 335 13.77 2.94 -4.94
C SER A 335 12.56 3.87 -5.10
N PHE A 336 11.66 3.56 -6.04
CA PHE A 336 10.35 4.14 -6.24
C PHE A 336 9.55 3.20 -7.14
N ALA A 337 8.23 3.40 -7.19
CA ALA A 337 7.35 2.59 -8.01
C ALA A 337 7.35 3.07 -9.48
N THR A 338 7.22 2.15 -10.44
CA THR A 338 7.48 2.40 -11.87
C THR A 338 6.39 1.84 -12.81
N PRO A 339 5.11 2.18 -12.59
CA PRO A 339 4.01 1.59 -13.35
C PRO A 339 4.14 1.84 -14.87
N GLY A 340 4.11 0.75 -15.63
CA GLY A 340 4.18 0.65 -17.08
C GLY A 340 5.59 0.68 -17.66
N ARG A 341 6.66 0.57 -16.86
CA ARG A 341 8.04 0.90 -17.28
C ARG A 341 9.10 0.02 -16.61
N PRO A 342 10.37 0.05 -17.06
CA PRO A 342 11.45 -0.65 -16.38
C PRO A 342 11.59 -0.26 -14.92
N ASN A 343 11.61 -1.27 -14.07
CA ASN A 343 11.70 -1.13 -12.62
C ASN A 343 12.93 -0.38 -12.14
N ALA A 344 12.73 0.48 -11.13
CA ALA A 344 13.80 1.24 -10.51
C ALA A 344 14.91 0.37 -9.90
N SER A 345 16.03 1.01 -9.52
CA SER A 345 17.12 0.30 -8.87
C SER A 345 16.70 -0.27 -7.52
N ALA A 346 17.36 -1.37 -7.14
CA ALA A 346 17.19 -1.97 -5.84
C ALA A 346 17.59 -0.98 -4.73
N ILE A 347 16.80 -0.91 -3.66
CA ILE A 347 17.27 -0.30 -2.42
C ILE A 347 18.07 -1.33 -1.59
N PRO A 348 18.96 -0.87 -0.69
CA PRO A 348 19.66 -1.75 0.23
C PRO A 348 18.71 -2.71 0.97
N PRO A 349 19.12 -3.98 1.19
CA PRO A 349 18.27 -4.97 1.85
C PRO A 349 17.85 -4.50 3.24
N ARG A 350 16.54 -4.37 3.44
CA ARG A 350 15.98 -3.91 4.71
C ARG A 350 16.30 -4.83 5.89
N PRO A 351 16.18 -4.32 7.12
CA PRO A 351 16.24 -5.17 8.31
C PRO A 351 15.18 -6.27 8.25
N GLY A 352 15.53 -7.48 8.67
CA GLY A 352 14.65 -8.64 8.73
C GLY A 352 13.53 -8.51 9.77
N ILE A 353 12.56 -9.41 9.72
CA ILE A 353 11.44 -9.42 10.67
C ILE A 353 11.88 -10.17 11.94
N PRO A 354 11.74 -9.61 13.16
CA PRO A 354 12.10 -10.34 14.37
C PRO A 354 11.16 -11.53 14.62
N THR A 355 11.72 -12.67 14.97
CA THR A 355 10.95 -13.85 15.38
C THR A 355 10.83 -13.90 16.91
N PHE A 356 9.67 -14.35 17.39
CA PHE A 356 9.40 -14.49 18.81
C PHE A 356 9.41 -15.97 19.18
N SER A 357 10.07 -16.32 20.29
CA SER A 357 10.06 -17.70 20.81
C SER A 357 8.68 -18.23 21.18
N LYS A 358 7.69 -17.35 21.37
CA LYS A 358 6.28 -17.67 21.58
C LYS A 358 5.43 -16.60 20.94
N GLY A 359 4.32 -17.02 20.31
CA GLY A 359 3.28 -16.10 19.87
C GLY A 359 2.46 -15.55 21.03
N SER A 360 1.34 -14.91 20.68
CA SER A 360 0.38 -14.40 21.65
C SER A 360 -0.18 -15.54 22.48
N SER A 361 -0.30 -15.34 23.79
CA SER A 361 -0.66 -16.43 24.71
C SER A 361 -1.16 -15.90 26.04
N SER A 362 -1.95 -16.72 26.72
CA SER A 362 -2.34 -16.47 28.09
C SER A 362 -1.34 -17.06 29.09
N PHE A 363 -1.12 -16.41 30.22
CA PHE A 363 -0.21 -16.91 31.27
C PHE A 363 -0.74 -16.70 32.69
N LYS A 364 -0.23 -17.51 33.63
CA LYS A 364 -0.67 -17.50 35.03
C LYS A 364 0.10 -16.48 35.89
N SER A 365 1.42 -16.59 35.91
CA SER A 365 2.30 -15.76 36.76
C SER A 365 3.30 -14.94 35.94
N SER A 366 4.09 -15.60 35.10
CA SER A 366 4.98 -14.93 34.15
C SER A 366 5.34 -15.82 32.97
N VAL A 367 5.73 -15.20 31.86
CA VAL A 367 6.32 -15.85 30.67
C VAL A 367 7.64 -15.16 30.31
N GLN A 368 8.56 -15.88 29.68
CA GLN A 368 9.81 -15.32 29.15
C GLN A 368 9.81 -15.43 27.64
N ILE A 369 10.10 -14.32 26.96
CA ILE A 369 10.12 -14.21 25.51
C ILE A 369 11.54 -13.93 25.06
N ALA A 370 12.12 -14.86 24.31
CA ALA A 370 13.29 -14.60 23.48
C ALA A 370 12.86 -14.05 22.12
N LEU A 371 13.68 -13.16 21.57
CA LEU A 371 13.58 -12.62 20.23
C LEU A 371 14.85 -12.98 19.45
N GLU A 372 14.71 -13.26 18.15
CA GLU A 372 15.82 -13.45 17.23
C GLU A 372 15.65 -12.53 16.02
N PRO A 373 16.73 -11.95 15.49
CA PRO A 373 16.63 -11.06 14.34
C PRO A 373 16.37 -11.90 13.09
N GLY A 374 15.51 -11.41 12.20
CA GLY A 374 15.24 -12.09 10.92
C GLY A 374 16.44 -12.08 9.96
N LYS A 375 17.43 -11.23 10.21
CA LYS A 375 18.68 -11.12 9.45
C LYS A 375 19.84 -10.96 10.41
N GLU A 376 20.93 -11.69 10.16
CA GLU A 376 22.13 -11.59 10.98
C GLU A 376 22.71 -10.16 10.92
N GLY A 377 23.15 -9.65 12.07
CA GLY A 377 23.66 -8.28 12.22
C GLY A 377 22.60 -7.26 12.67
N ASP A 378 21.31 -7.53 12.43
CA ASP A 378 20.26 -6.59 12.81
C ASP A 378 20.12 -6.41 14.32
N ILE A 379 19.81 -5.17 14.71
CA ILE A 379 19.55 -4.76 16.09
C ILE A 379 18.05 -4.79 16.36
N ILE A 380 17.60 -5.74 17.19
CA ILE A 380 16.21 -5.76 17.66
C ILE A 380 15.98 -4.69 18.72
N ARG A 381 14.92 -3.89 18.54
CA ARG A 381 14.39 -2.97 19.55
C ARG A 381 12.94 -3.33 19.84
N TYR A 382 12.50 -3.07 21.07
CA TYR A 382 11.14 -3.40 21.49
C TYR A 382 10.51 -2.35 22.41
N THR A 383 9.19 -2.41 22.50
CA THR A 383 8.32 -1.59 23.35
C THR A 383 7.27 -2.47 24.02
N THR A 384 6.73 -2.00 25.15
CA THR A 384 5.70 -2.70 25.93
C THR A 384 4.52 -1.79 26.29
N ASP A 385 4.42 -0.65 25.60
CA ASP A 385 3.51 0.46 25.88
C ASP A 385 2.62 0.80 24.67
N GLN A 386 2.52 -0.14 23.73
CA GLN A 386 1.76 -0.04 22.48
C GLN A 386 2.32 0.92 21.42
N SER A 387 3.49 1.55 21.67
CA SER A 387 4.19 2.33 20.65
C SER A 387 4.97 1.44 19.68
N ILE A 388 5.18 1.90 18.44
CA ILE A 388 6.08 1.23 17.49
C ILE A 388 7.53 1.49 17.93
N PRO A 389 8.41 0.48 18.02
CA PRO A 389 9.80 0.70 18.40
C PRO A 389 10.52 1.63 17.42
N THR A 390 11.29 2.57 17.94
CA THR A 390 12.18 3.47 17.18
C THR A 390 13.65 3.14 17.48
N GLN A 391 14.59 3.82 16.82
CA GLN A 391 16.01 3.66 17.14
C GLN A 391 16.34 4.02 18.61
N SER A 392 15.52 4.83 19.27
CA SER A 392 15.69 5.19 20.69
C SER A 392 15.00 4.22 21.66
N SER A 393 14.17 3.28 21.16
CA SER A 393 13.53 2.26 21.99
C SER A 393 14.55 1.29 22.61
N LYS A 394 14.08 0.46 23.55
CA LYS A 394 14.94 -0.44 24.30
C LYS A 394 15.54 -1.51 23.39
N LYS A 395 16.88 -1.62 23.37
CA LYS A 395 17.59 -2.70 22.66
C LYS A 395 17.35 -4.03 23.36
N TYR A 396 17.07 -5.08 22.59
CA TYR A 396 16.99 -6.43 23.09
C TYR A 396 18.40 -6.96 23.36
N THR A 397 18.65 -7.42 24.59
CA THR A 397 19.94 -7.97 25.04
C THR A 397 19.81 -9.33 25.74
N GLY A 398 18.59 -9.82 25.87
CA GLY A 398 18.28 -11.07 26.58
C GLY A 398 16.77 -11.21 26.80
N LYS A 399 16.35 -12.40 27.25
CA LYS A 399 14.95 -12.78 27.41
C LYS A 399 14.14 -11.73 28.18
N ILE A 400 12.99 -11.37 27.62
CA ILE A 400 12.06 -10.40 28.20
C ILE A 400 11.10 -11.16 29.14
N ARG A 401 11.12 -10.82 30.42
CA ARG A 401 10.17 -11.37 31.40
C ARG A 401 8.89 -10.54 31.42
N ILE A 402 7.77 -11.18 31.12
CA ILE A 402 6.42 -10.58 31.19
C ILE A 402 5.69 -11.19 32.38
N ASN A 403 5.17 -10.35 33.28
CA ASN A 403 4.49 -10.76 34.53
C ASN A 403 3.14 -10.05 34.76
N LYS A 404 2.69 -9.28 33.78
CA LYS A 404 1.38 -8.63 33.70
C LYS A 404 0.93 -8.56 32.25
N THR A 405 -0.37 -8.41 32.00
CA THR A 405 -0.91 -8.25 30.64
C THR A 405 -0.11 -7.20 29.86
N THR A 406 0.45 -7.58 28.72
CA THR A 406 1.40 -6.75 27.95
C THR A 406 1.28 -7.05 26.47
N MET A 407 1.18 -6.02 25.64
CA MET A 407 1.51 -6.12 24.22
C MET A 407 3.01 -5.85 24.05
N LEU A 408 3.75 -6.83 23.56
CA LEU A 408 5.16 -6.68 23.22
C LEU A 408 5.28 -6.46 21.73
N THR A 409 5.82 -5.31 21.34
CA THR A 409 6.09 -4.99 19.93
C THR A 409 7.59 -4.91 19.72
N ALA A 410 8.11 -5.58 18.69
CA ALA A 410 9.53 -5.58 18.34
C ALA A 410 9.73 -5.35 16.85
N ARG A 411 10.85 -4.72 16.48
CA ARG A 411 11.30 -4.61 15.08
C ARG A 411 12.83 -4.55 15.01
N CYS A 412 13.38 -4.95 13.88
CA CYS A 412 14.81 -4.91 13.61
C CYS A 412 15.23 -3.55 13.04
N PHE A 413 16.51 -3.23 13.23
CA PHE A 413 17.19 -2.09 12.64
C PHE A 413 18.54 -2.54 12.09
N ASP A 414 18.96 -2.03 10.95
CA ASP A 414 20.30 -2.29 10.42
C ASP A 414 21.35 -1.38 11.10
N GLU A 415 22.61 -1.47 10.67
CA GLU A 415 23.71 -0.69 11.22
C GLU A 415 23.56 0.82 10.95
N GLU A 416 22.95 1.17 9.82
CA GLU A 416 22.62 2.54 9.41
C GLU A 416 21.40 3.12 10.17
N GLY A 417 20.66 2.26 10.87
CA GLY A 417 19.48 2.63 11.65
C GLY A 417 18.18 2.66 10.85
N ASN A 418 18.15 2.18 9.61
CA ASN A 418 16.90 1.94 8.91
C ASN A 418 16.08 0.90 9.68
N ALA A 419 14.77 0.96 9.51
CA ALA A 419 13.84 0.15 10.27
C ALA A 419 13.20 -0.95 9.43
N GLY A 420 13.10 -2.14 10.01
CA GLY A 420 12.26 -3.23 9.51
C GLY A 420 10.84 -3.17 10.06
N MET A 421 10.03 -4.15 9.66
CA MET A 421 8.63 -4.22 10.05
C MET A 421 8.43 -4.57 11.53
N PRO A 422 7.51 -3.87 12.23
CA PRO A 422 7.15 -4.21 13.59
C PRO A 422 6.22 -5.44 13.67
N VAL A 423 6.49 -6.30 14.63
CA VAL A 423 5.66 -7.46 14.99
C VAL A 423 5.18 -7.29 16.43
N SER A 424 3.89 -7.54 16.66
CA SER A 424 3.25 -7.44 17.97
C SER A 424 2.66 -8.79 18.39
N HIS A 425 2.82 -9.11 19.68
CA HIS A 425 2.09 -10.20 20.33
C HIS A 425 1.52 -9.77 21.67
N THR A 426 0.29 -10.19 21.94
CA THR A 426 -0.38 -9.94 23.22
C THR A 426 -0.18 -11.11 24.17
N TYR A 427 0.34 -10.80 25.36
CA TYR A 427 0.50 -11.76 26.46
C TYR A 427 -0.48 -11.40 27.56
N LEU A 428 -1.50 -12.23 27.73
CA LEU A 428 -2.64 -11.96 28.61
C LEU A 428 -2.48 -12.67 29.95
N GLN A 429 -2.45 -11.93 31.06
CA GLN A 429 -2.41 -12.56 32.37
C GLN A 429 -3.80 -13.02 32.80
N LEU A 430 -3.95 -14.26 33.26
CA LEU A 430 -5.22 -14.77 33.78
C LEU A 430 -5.30 -14.72 35.31
N ALA A 431 -6.35 -14.06 35.81
CA ALA A 431 -6.75 -14.14 37.21
C ALA A 431 -7.18 -15.57 37.57
N THR A 432 -7.07 -15.94 38.86
CA THR A 432 -7.36 -17.31 39.31
C THR A 432 -8.75 -17.80 38.91
N ASN A 433 -9.76 -16.93 38.96
CA ASN A 433 -11.13 -17.29 38.61
C ASN A 433 -11.33 -17.55 37.11
N ALA A 434 -10.60 -16.88 36.21
CA ALA A 434 -10.74 -17.08 34.76
C ALA A 434 -9.98 -18.31 34.22
N ARG A 435 -9.03 -18.86 34.99
CA ARG A 435 -8.21 -20.02 34.57
C ARG A 435 -9.01 -21.31 34.35
N THR A 436 -10.18 -21.42 34.96
CA THR A 436 -11.09 -22.56 34.83
C THR A 436 -12.20 -22.31 33.82
N PHE A 437 -12.19 -21.16 33.14
CA PHE A 437 -13.18 -20.86 32.10
C PHE A 437 -13.17 -21.94 31.02
N SER A 438 -14.36 -22.41 30.66
CA SER A 438 -14.55 -23.32 29.55
C SER A 438 -15.90 -23.08 28.90
N SER A 439 -15.92 -23.01 27.57
CA SER A 439 -17.15 -22.94 26.76
C SER A 439 -17.06 -23.93 25.59
N ASN A 440 -18.21 -24.27 25.00
CA ASN A 440 -18.28 -24.91 23.67
C ASN A 440 -18.38 -23.87 22.54
N LEU A 441 -18.44 -22.58 22.89
CA LEU A 441 -18.39 -21.48 21.94
C LEU A 441 -16.97 -20.90 21.87
N PRO A 442 -16.55 -20.36 20.71
CA PRO A 442 -15.38 -19.49 20.63
C PRO A 442 -15.45 -18.34 21.65
N VAL A 443 -14.28 -17.88 22.09
CA VAL A 443 -14.16 -16.77 23.04
C VAL A 443 -13.43 -15.62 22.39
N VAL A 444 -14.00 -14.43 22.46
CA VAL A 444 -13.38 -13.17 22.03
C VAL A 444 -12.98 -12.37 23.26
N VAL A 445 -11.72 -12.00 23.36
CA VAL A 445 -11.19 -11.14 24.42
C VAL A 445 -10.80 -9.80 23.82
N ILE A 446 -11.36 -8.72 24.35
CA ILE A 446 -10.94 -7.35 24.08
C ILE A 446 -10.07 -6.86 25.24
N GLU A 447 -8.86 -6.42 24.94
CA GLU A 447 -7.94 -5.77 25.88
C GLU A 447 -7.59 -4.37 25.38
N ASN A 448 -7.73 -3.34 26.22
CA ASN A 448 -7.37 -1.96 25.82
C ASN A 448 -6.23 -1.35 26.65
N PHE A 449 -5.56 -2.17 27.47
CA PHE A 449 -4.39 -1.85 28.27
C PHE A 449 -4.58 -0.61 29.15
N ARG A 450 -5.73 -0.55 29.84
CA ARG A 450 -6.14 0.60 30.67
C ARG A 450 -6.38 1.88 29.85
N GLY A 451 -6.85 1.73 28.61
CA GLY A 451 -7.19 2.83 27.72
C GLY A 451 -8.43 3.65 28.16
N GLY A 452 -9.16 3.20 29.18
CA GLY A 452 -10.40 3.82 29.65
C GLY A 452 -11.64 3.19 29.02
N GLY A 453 -12.81 3.80 29.21
CA GLY A 453 -14.06 3.33 28.61
C GLY A 453 -14.03 3.40 27.08
N ILE A 454 -14.77 2.49 26.44
CA ILE A 454 -14.94 2.47 24.98
C ILE A 454 -16.05 3.46 24.61
N PRO A 455 -15.77 4.54 23.84
CA PRO A 455 -16.78 5.51 23.42
C PRO A 455 -17.58 4.99 22.21
N PRO A 456 -18.69 5.66 21.82
CA PRO A 456 -19.38 5.37 20.55
C PRO A 456 -18.61 5.88 19.33
N ASP A 457 -17.83 6.95 19.50
CA ASP A 457 -16.92 7.51 18.51
C ASP A 457 -15.91 8.44 19.23
N PRO A 458 -14.66 8.60 18.76
CA PRO A 458 -13.98 7.86 17.68
C PRO A 458 -13.61 6.44 18.12
N TYR A 459 -13.04 5.65 17.20
CA TYR A 459 -12.45 4.36 17.53
C TYR A 459 -11.39 4.47 18.63
N LYS A 460 -11.45 3.55 19.59
CA LYS A 460 -10.46 3.38 20.65
C LYS A 460 -9.49 2.27 20.27
N LYS A 461 -8.19 2.48 20.49
CA LYS A 461 -7.19 1.42 20.31
C LYS A 461 -7.42 0.29 21.32
N ALA A 462 -7.45 -0.94 20.84
CA ALA A 462 -7.53 -2.15 21.64
C ALA A 462 -6.85 -3.33 20.90
N HIS A 463 -6.88 -4.49 21.53
CA HIS A 463 -6.47 -5.77 20.97
C HIS A 463 -7.63 -6.75 21.05
N MET A 464 -7.77 -7.58 20.03
CA MET A 464 -8.73 -8.67 19.98
C MET A 464 -7.98 -10.00 19.88
N SER A 465 -8.21 -10.89 20.83
CA SER A 465 -7.75 -12.28 20.77
C SER A 465 -8.96 -13.21 20.67
N ILE A 466 -8.92 -14.15 19.75
CA ILE A 466 -9.97 -15.16 19.53
C ILE A 466 -9.40 -16.54 19.91
N TYR A 467 -10.16 -17.27 20.72
CA TYR A 467 -9.87 -18.64 21.12
C TYR A 467 -10.97 -19.53 20.58
N GLU A 468 -10.62 -20.59 19.86
CA GLU A 468 -11.59 -21.54 19.30
C GLU A 468 -11.64 -22.84 20.12
N PRO A 469 -12.72 -23.64 19.98
CA PRO A 469 -12.78 -24.95 20.62
C PRO A 469 -11.61 -25.83 20.20
N GLY A 470 -10.95 -26.47 21.18
CA GLY A 470 -9.93 -27.47 20.90
C GLY A 470 -10.55 -28.77 20.35
N GLU A 471 -9.71 -29.79 20.17
CA GLU A 471 -10.15 -31.12 19.68
C GLU A 471 -11.24 -31.77 20.54
N ASP A 472 -11.29 -31.45 21.84
CA ASP A 472 -12.32 -31.92 22.77
C ASP A 472 -13.64 -31.11 22.69
N GLY A 473 -13.75 -30.20 21.72
CA GLY A 473 -14.90 -29.33 21.53
C GLY A 473 -15.03 -28.24 22.60
N ARG A 474 -13.97 -27.96 23.37
CA ARG A 474 -13.99 -26.95 24.44
C ARG A 474 -12.96 -25.85 24.21
N THR A 475 -13.42 -24.60 24.29
CA THR A 475 -12.57 -23.42 24.33
C THR A 475 -12.16 -23.13 25.76
N ARG A 476 -10.87 -22.82 25.98
CA ARG A 476 -10.31 -22.44 27.27
C ARG A 476 -9.39 -21.24 27.07
N LEU A 477 -9.44 -20.27 27.99
CA LEU A 477 -8.53 -19.12 27.98
C LEU A 477 -7.06 -19.51 28.23
N THR A 478 -6.80 -20.74 28.69
CA THR A 478 -5.44 -21.27 28.86
C THR A 478 -4.83 -21.84 27.60
N ASN A 479 -5.62 -21.99 26.52
CA ASN A 479 -5.09 -22.32 25.21
C ASN A 479 -4.45 -21.08 24.59
N ASP A 480 -3.67 -21.25 23.53
CA ASP A 480 -3.23 -20.11 22.73
C ASP A 480 -4.39 -19.62 21.85
N PRO A 481 -4.52 -18.30 21.59
CA PRO A 481 -5.50 -17.77 20.66
C PRO A 481 -5.20 -18.26 19.24
N THR A 482 -6.24 -18.55 18.47
CA THR A 482 -6.14 -18.87 17.03
C THR A 482 -6.00 -17.62 16.18
N LEU A 483 -6.44 -16.46 16.70
CA LEU A 483 -6.23 -15.16 16.08
C LEU A 483 -5.93 -14.11 17.15
N ASP A 484 -4.93 -13.28 16.90
CA ASP A 484 -4.57 -12.14 17.73
C ASP A 484 -4.32 -10.95 16.81
N THR A 485 -5.10 -9.87 16.95
CA THR A 485 -4.94 -8.68 16.10
C THR A 485 -5.21 -7.38 16.85
N ARG A 486 -4.56 -6.30 16.43
CA ARG A 486 -4.89 -4.96 16.89
C ARG A 486 -6.25 -4.58 16.32
N VAL A 487 -7.06 -3.87 17.10
CA VAL A 487 -8.33 -3.35 16.64
C VAL A 487 -8.55 -1.89 17.03
N GLY A 488 -9.25 -1.15 16.18
CA GLY A 488 -10.09 -0.03 16.62
C GLY A 488 -11.40 -0.59 17.15
N ILE A 489 -11.86 -0.14 18.33
CA ILE A 489 -13.16 -0.55 18.90
C ILE A 489 -14.00 0.66 19.28
N LYS A 490 -15.30 0.60 18.98
CA LYS A 490 -16.28 1.59 19.44
C LYS A 490 -17.62 0.94 19.79
N ILE A 491 -18.38 1.59 20.67
CA ILE A 491 -19.77 1.18 20.96
C ILE A 491 -20.61 1.48 19.71
N ARG A 492 -21.49 0.53 19.33
CA ARG A 492 -22.38 0.70 18.19
C ARG A 492 -23.86 0.71 18.56
N GLY A 493 -24.64 1.20 17.60
CA GLY A 493 -26.09 1.27 17.65
C GLY A 493 -26.61 2.59 18.20
N SER A 494 -27.88 2.88 17.92
CA SER A 494 -28.53 4.14 18.30
C SER A 494 -29.34 3.96 19.59
N SER A 495 -30.52 3.35 19.51
CA SER A 495 -31.37 3.09 20.70
C SER A 495 -30.76 2.07 21.67
N SER A 496 -29.86 1.21 21.20
CA SER A 496 -29.14 0.23 22.03
C SER A 496 -27.92 0.80 22.75
N LEU A 497 -27.47 2.01 22.42
CA LEU A 497 -26.23 2.61 22.91
C LEU A 497 -26.18 2.67 24.45
N ASN A 498 -27.33 2.94 25.08
CA ASN A 498 -27.45 3.10 26.53
C ASN A 498 -27.75 1.79 27.29
N ARG A 499 -27.77 0.62 26.62
CA ARG A 499 -27.97 -0.67 27.30
C ARG A 499 -26.78 -1.01 28.21
N ALA A 500 -27.02 -1.80 29.26
CA ALA A 500 -25.96 -2.29 30.14
C ALA A 500 -24.95 -3.15 29.37
N LYS A 501 -25.46 -4.08 28.56
CA LYS A 501 -24.65 -4.88 27.63
C LYS A 501 -24.45 -4.11 26.32
N LYS A 502 -23.22 -3.70 26.06
CA LYS A 502 -22.85 -2.89 24.88
C LYS A 502 -22.59 -3.78 23.67
N ALA A 503 -23.06 -3.37 22.50
CA ALA A 503 -22.61 -3.93 21.22
C ALA A 503 -21.42 -3.12 20.73
N PHE A 504 -20.49 -3.76 20.01
CA PHE A 504 -19.28 -3.11 19.51
C PHE A 504 -19.13 -3.27 18.01
N THR A 505 -18.57 -2.25 17.36
CA THR A 505 -17.87 -2.39 16.08
C THR A 505 -16.39 -2.53 16.38
N VAL A 506 -15.74 -3.50 15.76
CA VAL A 506 -14.29 -3.72 15.84
C VAL A 506 -13.71 -3.71 14.43
N GLU A 507 -12.66 -2.94 14.23
CA GLU A 507 -11.97 -2.77 12.97
C GLU A 507 -10.55 -3.32 13.15
N ALA A 508 -10.24 -4.43 12.51
CA ALA A 508 -8.92 -5.04 12.54
C ALA A 508 -7.91 -4.11 11.86
N ARG A 509 -6.78 -3.93 12.53
CA ARG A 509 -5.75 -2.99 12.12
C ARG A 509 -4.39 -3.64 12.20
N ASP A 510 -3.45 -3.15 11.42
CA ASP A 510 -2.08 -3.57 11.53
C ASP A 510 -1.26 -2.74 12.55
N ALA A 511 0.06 -2.91 12.51
CA ALA A 511 0.97 -2.26 13.45
C ALA A 511 1.00 -0.73 13.31
N PHE A 512 0.70 -0.20 12.12
CA PHE A 512 0.66 1.24 11.85
C PHE A 512 -0.72 1.84 12.14
N GLY A 513 -1.75 0.99 12.20
CA GLY A 513 -3.11 1.38 12.58
C GLY A 513 -4.05 1.56 11.40
N GLU A 514 -3.64 1.13 10.22
CA GLU A 514 -4.47 1.02 9.02
C GLU A 514 -5.25 -0.29 9.06
N ASP A 515 -6.32 -0.34 8.27
CA ASP A 515 -7.20 -1.50 8.14
C ASP A 515 -6.41 -2.73 7.71
N LYS A 516 -6.74 -3.86 8.33
CA LYS A 516 -6.13 -5.16 8.05
C LYS A 516 -7.23 -6.20 7.92
N ASP A 517 -7.34 -6.77 6.73
CA ASP A 517 -8.25 -7.89 6.50
C ASP A 517 -7.80 -9.13 7.30
N ILE A 518 -8.78 -9.78 7.93
CA ILE A 518 -8.60 -11.00 8.71
C ILE A 518 -9.76 -11.96 8.43
N SER A 519 -9.55 -13.27 8.63
CA SER A 519 -10.60 -14.31 8.45
C SER A 519 -10.98 -14.98 9.80
N PRO A 520 -11.58 -14.26 10.76
CA PRO A 520 -11.94 -14.80 12.07
C PRO A 520 -13.06 -15.85 11.97
N LEU A 521 -12.92 -16.95 12.73
CA LEU A 521 -13.98 -17.96 12.93
C LEU A 521 -14.50 -18.62 11.62
N GLY A 522 -13.63 -18.70 10.61
CA GLY A 522 -13.94 -19.21 9.28
C GLY A 522 -14.92 -18.32 8.50
N LEU A 523 -15.03 -17.04 8.84
CA LEU A 523 -15.76 -16.04 8.06
C LEU A 523 -14.81 -15.40 7.03
N PRO A 524 -15.27 -15.08 5.81
CA PRO A 524 -14.40 -14.50 4.78
C PRO A 524 -13.81 -13.15 5.15
N GLU A 525 -12.62 -12.90 4.60
CA GLU A 525 -11.75 -11.78 4.92
C GLU A 525 -12.45 -10.42 4.87
N GLU A 526 -12.13 -9.60 5.88
CA GLU A 526 -12.55 -8.20 6.06
C GLU A 526 -11.81 -7.60 7.26
N SER A 527 -11.74 -6.28 7.32
CA SER A 527 -11.24 -5.51 8.45
C SER A 527 -12.36 -5.16 9.44
N ASP A 528 -13.60 -5.02 8.98
CA ASP A 528 -14.73 -4.48 9.72
C ASP A 528 -15.68 -5.57 10.28
N TRP A 529 -15.74 -5.69 11.61
CA TRP A 529 -16.49 -6.73 12.31
C TRP A 529 -17.40 -6.18 13.41
N ILE A 530 -18.37 -7.00 13.82
CA ILE A 530 -19.38 -6.62 14.80
C ILE A 530 -19.47 -7.67 15.91
N LEU A 531 -19.38 -7.19 17.15
CA LEU A 531 -19.80 -7.92 18.34
C LEU A 531 -21.22 -7.47 18.70
N TYR A 532 -22.22 -8.17 18.18
CA TYR A 532 -23.62 -7.86 18.45
C TYR A 532 -24.06 -8.41 19.80
N ALA A 533 -24.66 -7.54 20.61
CA ALA A 533 -25.14 -7.83 21.95
C ALA A 533 -26.68 -7.90 22.00
N PRO A 534 -27.30 -9.04 21.69
CA PRO A 534 -28.71 -9.22 22.01
C PRO A 534 -28.89 -9.14 23.53
N TYR A 535 -29.94 -8.43 23.96
CA TYR A 535 -30.16 -8.11 25.37
C TYR A 535 -31.65 -8.22 25.75
N ASN A 536 -32.36 -7.09 25.88
CA ASN A 536 -33.70 -7.08 26.48
C ASN A 536 -34.86 -7.30 25.48
N PHE A 537 -34.67 -6.96 24.20
CA PHE A 537 -35.70 -7.13 23.16
C PHE A 537 -35.62 -8.49 22.48
N ASP A 538 -34.42 -8.93 22.08
CA ASP A 538 -34.21 -10.30 21.63
C ASP A 538 -33.78 -11.19 22.81
N ARG A 539 -34.75 -11.61 23.63
CA ARG A 539 -34.49 -12.49 24.78
C ARG A 539 -34.04 -13.90 24.39
N ALA A 540 -34.25 -14.30 23.13
CA ALA A 540 -33.82 -15.59 22.62
C ALA A 540 -32.37 -15.56 22.14
N LEU A 541 -31.79 -14.36 21.98
CA LEU A 541 -30.44 -14.09 21.46
C LEU A 541 -30.17 -14.54 20.01
N ILE A 542 -31.12 -15.20 19.37
CA ILE A 542 -30.92 -15.87 18.08
C ILE A 542 -31.67 -15.25 16.92
N ARG A 543 -32.56 -14.27 17.10
CA ARG A 543 -33.51 -13.89 16.02
C ARG A 543 -32.82 -13.37 14.77
N ASN A 544 -31.82 -12.49 14.93
CA ASN A 544 -31.05 -12.00 13.79
C ASN A 544 -30.23 -13.13 13.15
N ALA A 545 -29.49 -13.90 13.95
CA ALA A 545 -28.68 -15.01 13.47
C ALA A 545 -29.52 -16.04 12.70
N LEU A 546 -30.71 -16.37 13.21
CA LEU A 546 -31.65 -17.29 12.59
C LEU A 546 -32.14 -16.78 11.23
N VAL A 547 -32.60 -15.52 11.15
CA VAL A 547 -33.13 -14.99 9.89
C VAL A 547 -32.02 -14.83 8.84
N TYR A 548 -30.80 -14.44 9.25
CA TYR A 548 -29.66 -14.38 8.33
C TYR A 548 -29.26 -15.77 7.84
N GLU A 549 -29.19 -16.75 8.72
CA GLU A 549 -28.89 -18.13 8.35
C GLU A 549 -29.94 -18.69 7.38
N LEU A 550 -31.23 -18.47 7.65
CA LEU A 550 -32.31 -18.89 6.74
C LEU A 550 -32.17 -18.24 5.35
N SER A 551 -31.81 -16.96 5.28
CA SER A 551 -31.54 -16.27 4.01
C SER A 551 -30.39 -16.94 3.25
N ASN A 552 -29.29 -17.21 3.94
CA ASN A 552 -28.13 -17.87 3.35
C ASN A 552 -28.48 -19.27 2.82
N GLN A 553 -29.28 -20.04 3.57
CA GLN A 553 -29.74 -21.37 3.15
C GLN A 553 -30.64 -21.36 1.91
N ILE A 554 -31.38 -20.28 1.66
CA ILE A 554 -32.17 -20.11 0.42
C ILE A 554 -31.38 -19.44 -0.72
N GLY A 555 -30.05 -19.36 -0.59
CA GLY A 555 -29.14 -18.83 -1.61
C GLY A 555 -29.15 -17.30 -1.73
N ARG A 556 -29.58 -16.58 -0.68
CA ARG A 556 -29.56 -15.12 -0.63
C ARG A 556 -28.61 -14.65 0.46
N TYR A 557 -27.57 -13.93 0.07
CA TYR A 557 -26.61 -13.37 1.02
C TYR A 557 -27.33 -12.60 2.14
N ALA A 558 -27.01 -12.99 3.36
CA ALA A 558 -27.20 -12.22 4.58
C ALA A 558 -25.95 -12.37 5.45
N VAL A 559 -25.76 -11.40 6.34
CA VAL A 559 -24.63 -11.34 7.29
C VAL A 559 -24.40 -12.71 7.93
N ARG A 560 -23.23 -13.30 7.71
CA ARG A 560 -22.84 -14.55 8.35
C ARG A 560 -22.47 -14.29 9.81
N THR A 561 -22.79 -15.25 10.66
CA THR A 561 -22.69 -15.09 12.11
C THR A 561 -22.05 -16.29 12.80
N ARG A 562 -21.45 -16.04 13.95
CA ARG A 562 -20.93 -17.04 14.90
C ARG A 562 -21.29 -16.63 16.32
N PHE A 563 -21.86 -17.54 17.10
CA PHE A 563 -22.05 -17.29 18.53
C PHE A 563 -20.70 -17.36 19.24
N CYS A 564 -20.44 -16.44 20.15
CA CYS A 564 -19.20 -16.40 20.93
C CYS A 564 -19.44 -15.92 22.36
N GLU A 565 -18.50 -16.25 23.24
CA GLU A 565 -18.41 -15.66 24.58
C GLU A 565 -17.46 -14.47 24.53
N VAL A 566 -17.75 -13.39 25.26
CA VAL A 566 -16.95 -12.16 25.18
C VAL A 566 -16.45 -11.72 26.55
N PHE A 567 -15.17 -11.35 26.60
CA PHE A 567 -14.57 -10.60 27.70
C PHE A 567 -14.10 -9.23 27.20
N VAL A 568 -14.29 -8.19 28.01
CA VAL A 568 -13.84 -6.83 27.73
C VAL A 568 -13.05 -6.30 28.93
N ASN A 569 -11.73 -6.41 28.87
CA ASN A 569 -10.82 -5.90 29.88
C ASN A 569 -10.37 -4.48 29.52
N THR A 570 -10.89 -3.50 30.26
CA THR A 570 -10.49 -2.09 30.09
C THR A 570 -9.62 -1.58 31.23
N ASN A 571 -9.28 -2.43 32.20
CA ASN A 571 -8.54 -2.02 33.39
C ASN A 571 -7.02 -2.26 33.25
N GLY A 572 -6.59 -3.08 32.27
CA GLY A 572 -5.20 -3.41 31.97
C GLY A 572 -4.54 -4.36 32.97
N GLY A 573 -5.31 -4.91 33.90
CA GLY A 573 -4.92 -5.94 34.85
C GLY A 573 -5.05 -7.35 34.27
N SER A 574 -5.03 -8.36 35.15
CA SER A 574 -5.27 -9.74 34.74
C SER A 574 -6.72 -9.93 34.31
N LEU A 575 -6.94 -10.61 33.19
CA LEU A 575 -8.27 -10.99 32.72
C LEU A 575 -8.97 -11.85 33.78
N SER A 576 -10.19 -11.46 34.16
CA SER A 576 -10.99 -12.08 35.21
C SER A 576 -12.44 -12.28 34.76
N TYR A 577 -13.23 -13.03 35.54
CA TYR A 577 -14.68 -13.08 35.33
C TYR A 577 -15.39 -11.73 35.53
N GLY A 578 -14.74 -10.73 36.15
CA GLY A 578 -15.29 -9.37 36.21
C GLY A 578 -15.30 -8.68 34.84
N ASP A 579 -14.49 -9.16 33.90
CA ASP A 579 -14.40 -8.65 32.53
C ASP A 579 -15.33 -9.40 31.57
N TYR A 580 -16.02 -10.46 32.04
CA TYR A 580 -16.93 -11.25 31.23
C TYR A 580 -18.25 -10.51 30.97
N VAL A 581 -18.62 -10.36 29.69
CA VAL A 581 -19.83 -9.62 29.27
C VAL A 581 -20.90 -10.53 28.65
N GLY A 582 -20.68 -11.84 28.62
CA GLY A 582 -21.65 -12.86 28.21
C GLY A 582 -21.57 -13.27 26.73
N VAL A 583 -22.63 -13.94 26.26
CA VAL A 583 -22.76 -14.46 24.89
C VAL A 583 -23.08 -13.36 23.89
N TYR A 584 -22.34 -13.27 22.80
CA TYR A 584 -22.53 -12.35 21.68
C TYR A 584 -22.76 -13.13 20.37
N VAL A 585 -23.14 -12.38 19.34
CA VAL A 585 -23.10 -12.84 17.96
C VAL A 585 -21.99 -12.06 17.26
N PHE A 586 -20.87 -12.73 16.97
CA PHE A 586 -19.83 -12.21 16.09
C PHE A 586 -20.35 -12.25 14.66
N MET A 587 -20.29 -11.13 13.93
CA MET A 587 -20.89 -11.05 12.60
C MET A 587 -20.18 -10.05 11.69
N GLU A 588 -20.37 -10.26 10.39
CA GLU A 588 -19.87 -9.37 9.33
C GLU A 588 -20.55 -8.01 9.37
N LYS A 589 -19.81 -6.95 9.06
CA LYS A 589 -20.41 -5.67 8.68
C LYS A 589 -20.95 -5.78 7.25
N ILE A 590 -22.09 -5.13 7.00
CA ILE A 590 -22.62 -5.02 5.64
C ILE A 590 -21.78 -3.98 4.90
N THR A 591 -20.97 -4.45 3.97
CA THR A 591 -20.10 -3.67 3.10
C THR A 591 -20.24 -4.17 1.65
N ARG A 592 -19.64 -3.44 0.71
CA ARG A 592 -19.52 -3.91 -0.68
C ARG A 592 -18.37 -4.91 -0.77
N GLY A 593 -18.54 -6.00 -1.50
CA GLY A 593 -17.49 -6.99 -1.72
C GLY A 593 -18.03 -8.28 -2.31
N ARG A 594 -17.15 -9.07 -2.95
CA ARG A 594 -17.49 -10.37 -3.58
C ARG A 594 -18.16 -11.33 -2.60
N ASP A 595 -17.59 -11.44 -1.40
CA ASP A 595 -18.12 -12.23 -0.29
C ASP A 595 -19.06 -11.43 0.62
N ARG A 596 -19.55 -10.27 0.18
CA ARG A 596 -20.49 -9.40 0.91
C ARG A 596 -21.65 -9.04 -0.02
N VAL A 597 -22.04 -7.76 -0.04
CA VAL A 597 -22.98 -7.25 -1.05
C VAL A 597 -22.19 -7.08 -2.35
N ASN A 598 -22.34 -8.06 -3.24
CA ASN A 598 -21.66 -8.09 -4.54
C ASN A 598 -22.34 -7.15 -5.54
N VAL A 599 -22.09 -5.85 -5.36
CA VAL A 599 -22.55 -4.78 -6.26
C VAL A 599 -21.36 -3.93 -6.69
N THR A 600 -21.30 -3.62 -7.98
CA THR A 600 -20.24 -2.79 -8.57
C THR A 600 -20.27 -1.38 -7.98
N ARG A 601 -19.09 -0.79 -7.72
CA ARG A 601 -18.97 0.63 -7.37
C ARG A 601 -19.31 1.46 -8.61
N ILE A 602 -20.06 2.54 -8.41
CA ILE A 602 -20.35 3.53 -9.46
C ILE A 602 -19.39 4.70 -9.24
N GLY A 603 -18.59 5.01 -10.26
CA GLY A 603 -17.63 6.11 -10.28
C GLY A 603 -18.25 7.45 -10.68
N PRO A 604 -17.54 8.58 -10.49
CA PRO A 604 -17.99 9.91 -10.91
C PRO A 604 -18.27 10.04 -12.43
N GLU A 605 -17.56 9.24 -13.23
CA GLU A 605 -17.65 9.16 -14.70
C GLU A 605 -18.80 8.27 -15.20
N ASP A 606 -19.33 7.38 -14.36
CA ASP A 606 -20.46 6.51 -14.67
C ASP A 606 -21.78 7.30 -14.67
N ASN A 607 -22.01 8.07 -15.73
CA ASN A 607 -23.15 9.00 -15.84
C ASN A 607 -24.13 8.68 -16.98
N ALA A 608 -23.91 7.58 -17.69
CA ALA A 608 -24.76 7.10 -18.77
C ALA A 608 -24.98 5.60 -18.68
N HIS A 609 -25.90 5.10 -19.50
CA HIS A 609 -26.13 3.66 -19.65
C HIS A 609 -25.04 3.08 -20.59
N PRO A 610 -24.48 1.89 -20.30
CA PRO A 610 -24.87 0.96 -19.23
C PRO A 610 -24.18 1.18 -17.87
N GLU A 611 -23.28 2.13 -17.72
CA GLU A 611 -22.42 2.29 -16.54
C GLU A 611 -23.21 2.55 -15.25
N VAL A 612 -24.31 3.30 -15.34
CA VAL A 612 -25.24 3.55 -14.21
C VAL A 612 -26.14 2.36 -13.85
N THR A 613 -26.09 1.25 -14.60
CA THR A 613 -26.99 0.09 -14.38
C THR A 613 -26.53 -0.86 -13.26
N GLY A 614 -25.45 -0.50 -12.55
CA GLY A 614 -24.93 -1.23 -11.39
C GLY A 614 -25.89 -1.33 -10.19
N GLY A 615 -25.55 -2.23 -9.26
CA GLY A 615 -26.37 -2.47 -8.07
C GLY A 615 -26.31 -1.32 -7.07
N TYR A 616 -27.48 -0.87 -6.59
CA TYR A 616 -27.58 0.17 -5.58
C TYR A 616 -27.57 -0.42 -4.17
N MET A 617 -26.85 0.22 -3.24
CA MET A 617 -26.99 -0.04 -1.81
C MET A 617 -27.89 1.02 -1.19
N PHE A 618 -29.06 0.61 -0.72
CA PHE A 618 -29.99 1.51 -0.05
C PHE A 618 -29.91 1.32 1.47
N LYS A 619 -29.45 2.35 2.19
CA LYS A 619 -29.46 2.40 3.66
C LYS A 619 -30.75 3.10 4.12
N ILE A 620 -31.64 2.37 4.79
CA ILE A 620 -32.75 2.96 5.56
C ILE A 620 -32.35 2.94 7.02
N ASP A 621 -31.79 4.04 7.51
CA ASP A 621 -31.38 4.15 8.91
C ASP A 621 -31.66 5.55 9.46
N ARG A 622 -31.52 5.73 10.77
CA ARG A 622 -31.37 7.06 11.35
C ARG A 622 -30.01 7.63 10.94
N PRO A 623 -29.88 8.96 10.75
CA PRO A 623 -28.59 9.59 10.52
C PRO A 623 -27.63 9.28 11.68
N ASP A 624 -26.46 8.72 11.37
CA ASP A 624 -25.39 8.59 12.36
C ASP A 624 -24.70 9.94 12.58
N PRO A 625 -24.06 10.20 13.74
CA PRO A 625 -23.22 11.38 13.90
C PRO A 625 -22.07 11.36 12.88
N GLY A 626 -22.11 12.25 11.89
CA GLY A 626 -21.12 12.33 10.81
C GLY A 626 -21.59 11.85 9.43
N ASP A 627 -22.84 11.36 9.31
CA ASP A 627 -23.52 11.17 8.02
C ASP A 627 -23.98 12.50 7.39
#